data_AF-A0A820NY79-F1
#
_entry.id   AF-A0A820NY79-F1
#
_cell.length_a   1.000
_cell.length_b   1.000
_cell.length_c   1.000
_cell.angle_alpha   90.00
_cell.angle_beta   90.00
_cell.angle_gamma   90.00
#
_symmetry.space_group_name_H-M   'P 1'
#
loop_
_entity.id
_entity.type
_entity.pdbx_description
1 polymer ?
#
loop_
_entity_poly.entity_id
_entity_poly.type
_entity_poly.pdbx_seq_one_letter_code
_entity_poly.pdbx_strand_id
1 'polypeptide(L)'
;IGNVPLDLVTKVWAQVAGQDIFTNLKSKTHIGRPKWDEIFNQLISGENASTANDVNVFFCGPNTMGEAIRNHCTTYRFRFYEEKF
;
A
#
# COMPACT_ATOMS: atom_id res chain seq x y z
N ILE A 1 -32.60 2.09 -9.93
CA ILE A 1 -31.88 3.15 -9.19
C ILE A 1 -30.41 2.74 -9.23
N GLY A 2 -29.58 3.51 -9.92
CA GLY A 2 -28.29 3.04 -10.46
C GLY A 2 -27.25 2.67 -9.41
N ASN A 3 -26.53 1.57 -9.65
CA ASN A 3 -25.37 1.18 -8.85
C ASN A 3 -24.19 2.09 -9.22
N VAL A 4 -23.94 3.11 -8.40
CA VAL A 4 -22.71 3.89 -8.50
C VAL A 4 -21.57 3.06 -7.89
N PRO A 5 -20.46 2.85 -8.62
CA PRO A 5 -19.31 2.12 -8.09
C PRO A 5 -18.75 2.77 -6.82
N LEU A 6 -18.42 1.95 -5.81
CA LEU A 6 -17.91 2.42 -4.52
C LEU A 6 -16.63 3.24 -4.65
N ASP A 7 -15.78 2.90 -5.62
CA ASP A 7 -14.53 3.61 -5.87
C ASP A 7 -14.79 5.04 -6.38
N LEU A 8 -15.87 5.26 -7.13
CA LEU A 8 -16.28 6.59 -7.57
C LEU A 8 -16.80 7.43 -6.41
N VAL A 9 -17.64 6.86 -5.54
CA VAL A 9 -18.16 7.55 -4.34
C VAL A 9 -17.02 7.99 -3.43
N THR A 10 -16.09 7.07 -3.13
CA THR A 10 -14.93 7.37 -2.28
C THR A 10 -14.01 8.44 -2.89
N LYS A 11 -13.80 8.42 -4.22
CA LYS A 11 -13.01 9.45 -4.93
C LYS A 11 -13.65 10.83 -4.86
N VAL A 12 -14.93 10.93 -5.20
CA VAL A 12 -15.67 12.20 -5.19
C VAL A 12 -15.69 12.79 -3.78
N TRP A 13 -15.95 11.95 -2.78
CA TRP A 13 -15.96 12.43 -1.40
C TRP A 13 -14.59 12.91 -0.94
N ALA A 14 -13.52 12.18 -1.25
CA ALA A 14 -12.17 12.62 -0.94
C ALA A 14 -11.84 13.98 -1.59
N GLN A 15 -12.35 14.26 -2.80
CA GLN A 15 -12.17 15.54 -3.48
C GLN A 15 -12.95 16.69 -2.83
N VAL A 16 -14.16 16.43 -2.32
CA VAL A 16 -15.03 17.46 -1.73
C VAL A 16 -14.70 17.71 -0.26
N ALA A 17 -14.50 16.65 0.52
CA ALA A 17 -14.33 16.69 1.96
C ALA A 17 -12.87 16.63 2.42
N GLY A 18 -11.93 16.27 1.53
CA GLY A 18 -10.50 16.14 1.87
C GLY A 18 -10.17 14.97 2.80
N GLN A 19 -11.11 14.04 3.01
CA GLN A 19 -10.97 12.89 3.91
C GLN A 19 -11.72 11.66 3.38
N ASP A 20 -11.37 10.49 3.89
CA ASP A 20 -11.98 9.20 3.57
C ASP A 20 -13.37 9.07 4.20
N ILE A 21 -14.35 8.52 3.45
CA ILE A 21 -15.75 8.40 3.91
C ILE A 21 -15.94 7.47 5.10
N PHE A 22 -15.07 6.47 5.25
CA PHE A 22 -15.26 5.42 6.26
C PHE A 22 -14.58 5.77 7.57
N THR A 23 -13.44 6.45 7.49
CA THR A 23 -12.55 6.67 8.63
C THR A 23 -12.36 8.14 9.00
N ASN A 24 -12.79 9.09 8.15
CA ASN A 24 -12.48 10.52 8.26
C ASN A 24 -10.98 10.85 8.30
N LEU A 25 -10.11 9.92 7.90
CA LEU A 25 -8.68 10.16 7.77
C LEU A 25 -8.36 10.75 6.39
N LYS A 26 -7.24 11.46 6.26
CA LYS A 26 -6.72 11.88 4.95
C LYS A 26 -6.31 10.68 4.08
N SER A 27 -5.87 9.60 4.73
CA SER A 27 -5.48 8.34 4.08
C SER A 27 -6.71 7.64 3.52
N LYS A 28 -6.64 7.22 2.25
CA LYS A 28 -7.73 6.53 1.58
C LYS A 28 -7.86 5.08 2.02
N THR A 29 -9.09 4.63 2.27
CA THR A 29 -9.38 3.21 2.50
C THR A 29 -9.43 2.45 1.16
N HIS A 30 -8.62 1.40 1.05
CA HIS A 30 -8.64 0.47 -0.09
C HIS A 30 -9.24 -0.87 0.34
N ILE A 31 -10.31 -1.29 -0.34
CA ILE A 31 -11.01 -2.54 -0.02
C ILE A 31 -10.36 -3.70 -0.79
N GLY A 32 -9.96 -4.75 -0.07
CA GLY A 32 -9.35 -5.95 -0.64
C GLY A 32 -7.93 -6.21 -0.13
N ARG A 33 -7.21 -7.11 -0.81
CA ARG A 33 -5.79 -7.37 -0.51
C ARG A 33 -4.92 -6.26 -1.09
N PRO A 34 -3.79 -5.91 -0.43
CA PRO A 34 -2.83 -4.97 -1.00
C PRO A 34 -2.27 -5.48 -2.32
N LYS A 35 -2.16 -4.58 -3.31
CA LYS A 35 -1.48 -4.87 -4.57
C LYS A 35 0.01 -4.57 -4.42
N TRP A 36 0.74 -5.55 -3.90
CA TRP A 36 2.14 -5.38 -3.52
C TRP A 36 3.03 -4.89 -4.67
N ASP A 37 2.82 -5.38 -5.91
CA ASP A 37 3.57 -4.90 -7.07
C ASP A 37 3.39 -3.40 -7.34
N GLU A 38 2.16 -2.88 -7.25
CA GLU A 38 1.90 -1.45 -7.46
C GLU A 38 2.57 -0.63 -6.34
N ILE A 39 2.46 -1.08 -5.10
CA ILE A 39 3.03 -0.39 -3.92
C ILE A 39 4.56 -0.37 -4.01
N PHE A 40 5.20 -1.50 -4.30
CA PHE A 40 6.65 -1.62 -4.34
C PHE A 40 7.26 -0.87 -5.53
N ASN A 41 6.62 -0.93 -6.71
CA ASN A 41 7.06 -0.15 -7.87
C ASN A 41 7.05 1.35 -7.58
N GLN A 42 6.03 1.85 -6.87
CA GLN A 42 5.94 3.27 -6.53
C GLN A 42 7.12 3.73 -5.66
N LEU A 43 7.59 2.89 -4.73
CA LEU A 43 8.71 3.21 -3.83
C LEU A 43 10.04 3.43 -4.55
N ILE A 44 10.22 2.85 -5.74
CA ILE A 44 11.44 2.99 -6.56
C ILE A 44 11.19 3.69 -7.89
N SER A 45 10.04 4.33 -8.03
CA SER A 45 9.72 5.11 -9.22
C SER A 45 10.16 6.56 -9.08
N GLY A 46 10.35 7.25 -10.20
CA GLY A 46 10.68 8.67 -10.23
C GLY A 46 12.02 8.98 -9.54
N GLU A 47 11.99 9.91 -8.59
CA GLU A 47 13.19 10.38 -7.87
C GLU A 47 13.86 9.31 -6.99
N ASN A 48 13.13 8.24 -6.64
CA ASN A 48 13.61 7.18 -5.76
C ASN A 48 14.23 5.99 -6.53
N ALA A 49 14.38 6.10 -7.85
CA ALA A 49 14.90 5.00 -8.67
C ALA A 49 16.30 4.54 -8.29
N SER A 50 17.15 5.44 -7.79
CA SER A 50 18.53 5.12 -7.38
C SER A 50 18.64 4.50 -5.98
N THR A 51 17.59 4.54 -5.16
CA THR A 51 17.63 4.20 -3.73
C THR A 51 16.98 2.86 -3.40
N ALA A 52 16.71 2.01 -4.41
CA ALA A 52 16.07 0.72 -4.20
C ALA A 52 16.76 -0.14 -3.13
N ASN A 53 18.09 -0.21 -3.12
CA ASN A 53 18.84 -0.98 -2.12
C ASN A 53 18.86 -0.33 -0.72
N ASP A 54 18.33 0.89 -0.57
CA ASP A 54 18.27 1.62 0.71
C ASP A 54 16.92 1.48 1.42
N VAL A 55 15.92 0.90 0.75
CA VAL A 55 14.59 0.68 1.31
C VAL A 55 14.62 -0.48 2.31
N ASN A 56 14.19 -0.21 3.55
CA ASN A 56 13.99 -1.20 4.60
C ASN A 56 12.48 -1.39 4.83
N VAL A 57 12.03 -2.64 4.80
CA VAL A 57 10.64 -3.04 5.03
C VAL A 57 10.56 -3.80 6.34
N PHE A 58 9.68 -3.32 7.23
CA PHE A 58 9.45 -3.87 8.56
C PHE A 58 8.03 -4.46 8.60
N PHE A 59 7.89 -5.70 9.06
CA PHE A 59 6.60 -6.41 9.06
C PHE A 59 6.33 -7.13 10.38
N CYS A 60 5.13 -6.92 10.91
CA CYS A 60 4.56 -7.66 12.03
C CYS A 60 3.13 -8.11 11.67
N GLY A 61 2.89 -9.41 11.65
CA GLY A 61 1.60 -9.97 11.26
C GLY A 61 1.63 -11.46 10.92
N PRO A 62 0.59 -11.99 10.23
CA PRO A 62 0.51 -13.40 9.88
C PRO A 62 1.63 -13.87 8.94
N ASN A 63 2.16 -15.07 9.17
CA ASN A 63 3.26 -15.66 8.38
C ASN A 63 3.00 -15.67 6.87
N THR A 64 1.78 -16.01 6.44
CA THR A 64 1.41 -16.06 5.02
C THR A 64 1.55 -14.71 4.33
N MET A 65 1.26 -13.61 5.04
CA MET A 65 1.46 -12.27 4.52
C MET A 65 2.94 -11.86 4.57
N GLY A 66 3.65 -12.25 5.64
CA GLY A 66 5.09 -12.02 5.76
C GLY A 66 5.89 -12.66 4.63
N GLU A 67 5.57 -13.90 4.25
CA GLU A 67 6.19 -14.58 3.11
C GLU A 67 5.92 -13.85 1.79
N ALA A 68 4.67 -13.42 1.56
CA ALA A 68 4.33 -12.64 0.37
C ALA A 68 5.16 -11.36 0.28
N ILE A 69 5.26 -10.59 1.37
CA ILE A 69 6.02 -9.33 1.41
C ILE A 69 7.52 -9.61 1.26
N ARG A 70 8.06 -10.65 1.90
CA ARG A 70 9.47 -11.06 1.78
C ARG A 70 9.85 -11.41 0.34
N ASN A 71 8.97 -12.10 -0.39
CA ASN A 71 9.19 -12.42 -1.79
C ASN A 71 9.25 -11.15 -2.66
N HIS A 72 8.36 -10.19 -2.43
CA HIS A 72 8.44 -8.90 -3.12
C HIS A 72 9.73 -8.15 -2.76
N CYS A 73 10.11 -8.10 -1.48
CA CYS A 73 11.38 -7.47 -1.08
C CYS A 73 12.57 -8.08 -1.83
N THR A 74 12.58 -9.40 -2.05
CA THR A 74 13.62 -10.07 -2.84
C THR A 74 13.64 -9.58 -4.29
N THR A 75 12.48 -9.51 -4.95
CA THR A 75 12.35 -9.02 -6.33
C THR A 75 12.83 -7.58 -6.49
N TYR A 76 12.49 -6.70 -5.54
CA TYR A 76 12.80 -5.27 -5.57
C TYR A 76 14.13 -4.92 -4.88
N ARG A 77 14.85 -5.92 -4.36
CA ARG A 77 16.11 -5.78 -3.61
C ARG A 77 16.00 -4.90 -2.36
N PHE A 78 14.84 -4.90 -1.71
CA PHE A 78 14.62 -4.25 -0.41
C PHE A 78 15.10 -5.15 0.73
N ARG A 79 15.53 -4.55 1.84
CA ARG A 79 15.85 -5.30 3.07
C ARG A 79 14.56 -5.57 3.86
N PHE A 80 14.30 -6.82 4.22
CA PHE A 80 13.10 -7.23 4.94
C PHE A 80 13.43 -7.63 6.39
N TYR A 81 12.63 -7.13 7.33
CA TYR A 81 12.75 -7.41 8.76
C TYR A 81 11.40 -7.90 9.29
N GLU A 82 11.40 -9.08 9.89
CA GLU A 82 10.26 -9.62 10.61
C GLU A 82 10.33 -9.20 12.07
N GLU A 83 9.32 -8.50 12.54
CA GLU A 83 9.29 -7.90 13.87
C GLU A 83 8.16 -8.48 14.71
N LYS A 84 8.41 -8.55 16.02
CA LYS A 84 7.44 -8.98 17.03
C LYS A 84 7.39 -7.86 18.07
N PHE A 85 6.34 -7.05 17.99
CA PHE A 85 6.08 -5.93 18.89
C PHE A 85 5.17 -6.33 20.05
#